data_AF-A0A4U6D4G0-F1
#
_entry.id   AF-A0A4U6D4G0-F1
#
_cell.length_a   1.000
_cell.length_b   1.000
_cell.length_c   1.000
_cell.angle_alpha   90.00
_cell.angle_beta   90.00
_cell.angle_gamma   90.00
#
_symmetry.space_group_name_H-M   'P 1'
#
loop_
_entity.id
_entity.type
_entity.pdbx_description
1 polymer ?
#
loop_
_entity_poly.entity_id
_entity_poly.type
_entity_poly.pdbx_seq_one_letter_code
_entity_poly.pdbx_strand_id
1 'polypeptide(L)'
;MKKGILLIVLFLAAQVLNACPLCEQKQPKILRGIAHGAGPESQWDYAIVWVTVIITVVSFVYAVKYLFKPGETETDHIKRAFLTFE
;
A
#
# COMPACT_ATOMS: atom_id res chain seq x y z
N MET A 1 -21.52 5.59 -18.30
CA MET A 1 -21.80 4.86 -17.04
C MET A 1 -20.53 4.55 -16.24
N LYS A 2 -19.55 3.80 -16.79
CA LYS A 2 -18.30 3.44 -16.07
C LYS A 2 -17.51 4.65 -15.51
N LYS A 3 -17.40 5.75 -16.28
CA LYS A 3 -16.73 6.99 -15.85
C LYS A 3 -17.46 7.72 -14.71
N GLY A 4 -18.80 7.68 -14.71
CA GLY A 4 -19.60 8.29 -13.65
C GLY A 4 -19.45 7.55 -12.34
N ILE A 5 -19.43 6.22 -12.38
CA ILE A 5 -19.17 5.37 -11.20
C ILE A 5 -17.77 5.65 -10.64
N LEU A 6 -16.74 5.74 -11.51
CA LEU A 6 -15.38 6.07 -11.08
C LEU A 6 -15.30 7.44 -10.39
N LEU A 7 -15.97 8.45 -10.94
CA LEU A 7 -16.00 9.80 -10.37
C LEU A 7 -16.74 9.83 -9.03
N ILE A 8 -17.82 9.06 -8.88
CA ILE A 8 -18.55 8.93 -7.63
C ILE A 8 -17.69 8.24 -6.57
N VAL A 9 -16.96 7.17 -6.92
CA VAL A 9 -16.03 6.49 -6.01
C VAL A 9 -14.89 7.41 -5.59
N LEU A 10 -14.33 8.19 -6.52
CA LEU A 10 -13.26 9.15 -6.22
C LEU A 10 -13.75 10.28 -5.31
N PHE A 11 -14.97 10.77 -5.54
CA PHE A 11 -15.60 11.81 -4.73
C PHE A 11 -15.87 11.34 -3.29
N LEU A 12 -16.35 10.11 -3.13
CA LEU A 12 -16.57 9.48 -1.82
C LEU A 12 -15.25 9.23 -1.09
N ALA A 13 -14.20 8.80 -1.79
CA ALA A 13 -12.87 8.61 -1.21
C ALA A 13 -12.24 9.93 -0.72
N ALA A 14 -12.52 11.06 -1.40
CA ALA A 14 -12.02 12.37 -1.00
C ALA A 14 -12.62 12.89 0.32
N GLN A 15 -13.79 12.37 0.76
CA GLN A 15 -14.40 12.77 2.04
C GLN A 15 -13.67 12.23 3.28
N VAL A 16 -12.74 11.28 3.10
CA VAL A 16 -12.00 10.61 4.19
C VAL A 16 -10.72 11.38 4.57
N LEU A 17 -10.54 12.62 4.11
CA LEU A 17 -9.33 13.43 4.33
C LEU A 17 -9.43 14.39 5.53
N ASN A 18 -10.39 14.18 6.44
CA ASN A 18 -10.49 15.03 7.63
C ASN A 18 -9.47 14.59 8.69
N ALA A 19 -8.51 15.47 8.97
CA ALA A 19 -7.52 15.27 10.02
C ALA A 19 -8.20 15.08 11.39
N CYS A 20 -7.68 14.15 12.19
CA CYS A 20 -8.09 14.04 13.59
C CYS A 20 -7.73 15.34 14.35
N PRO A 21 -8.49 15.80 15.37
CA PRO A 21 -8.20 17.05 16.09
C PRO A 21 -6.79 17.11 16.69
N LEU A 22 -6.28 15.95 17.13
CA LEU A 22 -4.92 15.81 17.64
C LEU A 22 -3.86 15.97 16.54
N CYS A 23 -4.14 15.41 15.36
CA CYS A 23 -3.28 15.43 14.18
C CYS A 23 -3.18 16.85 13.60
N GLU A 24 -4.32 17.55 13.55
CA GLU A 24 -4.42 18.92 13.05
C GLU A 24 -3.65 19.93 13.91
N GLN A 25 -3.66 19.76 15.23
CA GLN A 25 -2.90 20.62 16.14
C GLN A 25 -1.38 20.46 15.96
N LYS A 26 -0.93 19.26 15.59
CA LYS A 26 0.48 18.92 15.34
C LYS A 26 0.93 19.19 13.89
N GLN A 27 0.01 19.49 12.98
CA GLN A 27 0.35 19.85 11.61
C GLN A 27 0.88 21.30 11.52
N PRO A 28 1.87 21.55 10.63
CA PRO A 28 2.30 22.90 10.32
C PRO A 28 1.13 23.70 9.75
N LYS A 29 1.04 25.01 10.05
CA LYS A 29 -0.12 25.87 9.75
C LYS A 29 -0.67 25.73 8.32
N ILE A 30 0.21 25.47 7.35
CA ILE A 30 -0.12 25.38 5.92
C ILE A 30 -0.76 24.03 5.55
N LEU A 31 -0.51 22.98 6.33
CA LEU A 31 -0.96 21.61 6.04
C LEU A 31 -2.11 21.16 6.94
N ARG A 32 -2.64 22.03 7.79
CA ARG A 32 -3.80 21.74 8.66
C ARG A 32 -5.03 21.43 7.81
N GLY A 33 -5.72 20.34 8.12
CA GLY A 33 -6.86 19.85 7.35
C GLY A 33 -6.50 19.01 6.13
N ILE A 34 -5.20 18.72 5.89
CA ILE A 34 -4.71 17.86 4.78
C ILE A 34 -4.22 16.50 5.33
N ALA A 35 -4.43 16.20 6.61
CA ALA A 35 -4.00 14.91 7.18
C ALA A 35 -4.90 13.75 6.72
N HIS A 36 -4.34 12.55 6.80
CA HIS A 36 -5.11 11.32 6.68
C HIS A 36 -6.35 11.37 7.59
N GLY A 37 -7.43 10.72 7.16
CA GLY A 37 -8.64 10.55 7.96
C GLY A 37 -8.36 10.04 9.37
N ALA A 38 -9.37 10.15 10.24
CA ALA A 38 -9.33 9.50 11.54
C ALA A 38 -8.82 8.06 11.39
N GLY A 39 -7.89 7.67 12.26
CA GLY A 39 -7.44 6.29 12.33
C GLY A 39 -8.60 5.37 12.70
N PRO A 40 -8.39 4.04 12.66
CA PRO A 40 -9.37 3.06 13.14
C PRO A 40 -10.02 3.47 14.46
N GLU A 41 -11.33 3.70 14.46
CA GLU A 41 -12.10 4.03 15.66
C GLU A 41 -12.58 2.77 16.38
N SER A 42 -12.70 1.66 15.63
CA SER A 42 -13.07 0.34 16.15
C SER A 42 -12.05 -0.75 15.77
N GLN A 43 -12.12 -1.89 16.47
CA GLN A 43 -11.32 -3.07 16.11
C GLN A 43 -11.66 -3.61 14.71
N TRP A 44 -12.88 -3.40 14.24
CA TRP A 44 -13.32 -3.83 12.90
C TRP A 44 -12.64 -3.05 11.78
N ASP A 45 -12.26 -1.80 12.03
CA ASP A 45 -11.59 -0.96 11.04
C ASP A 45 -10.16 -1.47 10.72
N TYR A 46 -9.58 -2.30 11.61
CA TYR A 46 -8.31 -2.98 11.36
C TYR A 46 -8.41 -4.19 10.44
N ALA A 47 -9.61 -4.64 10.06
CA ALA A 47 -9.76 -5.78 9.16
C ALA A 47 -9.05 -5.54 7.81
N ILE A 48 -9.17 -4.32 7.26
CA ILE A 48 -8.47 -3.97 6.01
C ILE A 48 -6.95 -3.92 6.20
N VAL A 49 -6.49 -3.44 7.36
CA VAL A 49 -5.06 -3.41 7.70
C VAL A 49 -4.49 -4.82 7.72
N TRP A 50 -5.18 -5.78 8.34
CA TRP A 50 -4.77 -7.18 8.36
C TRP A 50 -4.74 -7.81 6.96
N VAL A 51 -5.73 -7.50 6.11
CA VAL A 51 -5.71 -7.94 4.71
C VAL A 51 -4.48 -7.40 3.98
N THR A 52 -4.16 -6.11 4.13
CA THR A 52 -2.97 -5.51 3.53
C THR A 52 -1.69 -6.16 4.05
N VAL A 53 -1.57 -6.37 5.37
CA VAL A 53 -0.41 -7.06 5.97
C VAL A 53 -0.21 -8.44 5.37
N ILE A 54 -1.28 -9.24 5.25
CA ILE A 54 -1.21 -10.59 4.66
C ILE A 54 -0.71 -10.52 3.22
N ILE A 55 -1.28 -9.64 2.39
CA ILE A 55 -0.87 -9.48 0.98
C ILE A 55 0.60 -9.08 0.89
N THR A 56 1.04 -8.13 1.71
CA THR A 56 2.43 -7.67 1.74
C THR A 56 3.39 -8.77 2.15
N VAL A 57 3.07 -9.53 3.21
CA VAL A 57 3.91 -10.66 3.65
C VAL A 57 3.99 -11.73 2.57
N VAL A 58 2.87 -12.11 1.96
CA VAL A 58 2.85 -13.08 0.85
C VAL A 58 3.70 -12.58 -0.32
N SER A 59 3.54 -11.33 -0.72
CA SER A 59 4.32 -10.71 -1.80
C SER A 59 5.81 -10.69 -1.48
N PHE A 60 6.17 -10.35 -0.25
CA PHE A 60 7.56 -10.33 0.21
C PHE A 60 8.19 -11.72 0.19
N VAL A 61 7.48 -12.74 0.68
CA VAL A 61 7.94 -14.13 0.64
C VAL A 61 8.21 -14.57 -0.80
N TYR A 62 7.32 -14.24 -1.74
CA TYR A 62 7.54 -14.58 -3.15
C TYR A 62 8.69 -13.78 -3.77
N ALA A 63 8.83 -12.49 -3.46
CA ALA A 63 9.93 -11.67 -3.93
C ALA A 63 11.27 -12.27 -3.49
N VAL A 64 11.39 -12.64 -2.20
CA VAL A 64 12.57 -13.31 -1.65
C VAL A 64 12.80 -14.67 -2.32
N LYS A 65 11.75 -15.50 -2.43
CA LYS A 65 11.82 -16.83 -3.06
C LYS A 65 12.37 -16.75 -4.48
N TYR A 66 11.88 -15.81 -5.29
CA TYR A 66 12.29 -15.67 -6.69
C TYR A 66 13.63 -14.94 -6.87
N LEU A 67 14.11 -14.24 -5.83
CA LEU A 67 15.46 -13.68 -5.81
C LEU A 67 16.50 -14.79 -5.55
N PHE A 68 16.26 -15.66 -4.57
CA PHE A 68 17.21 -16.74 -4.22
C PHE A 68 17.10 -17.97 -5.12
N LYS A 69 15.89 -18.36 -5.52
CA LYS A 69 15.65 -19.51 -6.39
C LYS A 69 14.87 -19.07 -7.62
N PRO A 70 15.54 -18.38 -8.58
CA PRO A 70 14.93 -18.05 -9.85
C PRO A 70 14.47 -19.31 -10.58
N GLY A 71 13.28 -19.28 -11.17
CA GLY A 71 12.73 -20.38 -11.97
C GLY A 71 13.18 -20.33 -13.43
N GLU A 72 13.96 -19.31 -13.79
CA GLU A 72 14.43 -19.09 -15.15
C GLU A 72 15.58 -20.05 -15.53
N THR A 73 15.35 -20.87 -16.55
CA THR A 73 16.34 -21.80 -17.10
C THR A 73 17.23 -21.18 -18.17
N GLU A 74 16.82 -20.04 -18.72
CA GLU A 74 17.56 -19.35 -19.79
C GLU A 74 18.90 -18.80 -19.28
N THR A 75 19.94 -19.00 -20.09
CA THR A 75 21.32 -18.64 -19.75
C THR A 75 21.59 -17.15 -19.90
N ASP A 76 20.85 -16.44 -20.77
CA ASP A 76 21.04 -15.02 -21.08
C ASP A 76 20.11 -14.07 -20.27
N HIS A 77 19.60 -14.56 -19.13
CA HIS A 77 18.66 -13.79 -18.32
C HIS A 77 19.39 -12.74 -17.45
N ILE A 78 18.90 -11.49 -17.42
CA ILE A 78 19.52 -10.36 -16.68
C ILE A 78 19.85 -10.66 -15.20
N LYS A 79 19.08 -11.55 -14.55
CA LYS A 79 19.34 -11.98 -13.17
C LYS A 79 20.66 -12.77 -13.01
N ARG A 80 21.11 -13.50 -14.04
CA ARG A 80 22.40 -14.23 -14.05
C ARG A 80 23.61 -13.31 -14.24
N ALA A 81 23.40 -12.05 -14.65
CA ALA A 81 24.48 -11.08 -14.79
C ALA A 81 25.09 -10.67 -13.43
N PHE A 82 24.34 -10.82 -12.33
CA PHE A 82 24.78 -10.41 -10.99
C PHE A 82 24.65 -11.51 -9.93
N LEU A 83 23.77 -12.50 -10.14
CA LEU A 83 23.58 -13.65 -9.25
C LEU A 83 24.21 -14.90 -9.89
N THR A 84 25.55 -14.96 -9.89
CA THR A 84 26.30 -16.17 -10.24
C THR A 84 26.48 -17.00 -8.97
N PHE A 85 25.67 -18.05 -8.81
CA PHE A 85 25.88 -19.05 -7.77
C PHE A 85 26.74 -20.16 -8.39
N GLU A 86 28.05 -20.13 -8.12
CA GLU A 86 28.97 -21.27 -8.35
C GLU A 86 28.66 -22.44 -7.39
#